data_AF-A0A669QT24-F1
#
_entry.id   AF-A0A669QT24-F1
#
_cell.length_a   1.000
_cell.length_b   1.000
_cell.length_c   1.000
_cell.angle_alpha   90.00
_cell.angle_beta   90.00
_cell.angle_gamma   90.00
#
_symmetry.space_group_name_H-M   'P 1'
#
loop_
_entity.id
_entity.type
_entity.pdbx_description
1 polymer ?
#
loop_
_entity_poly.entity_id
_entity_poly.type
_entity_poly.pdbx_seq_one_letter_code
_entity_poly.pdbx_strand_id
1 'polypeptide(L)'
;MDQETLGSVVLLAIVTLISVIQNAFFASKLEHESKHCNGKGIQRPGSSAFERVYTANQNCGHTYPTFLAVLWCAGLLCSQAPAAFAGLMYLFVRQKYFVGYLGERTQSTPGYLFGKRIILFLFLMSVAGILNYYLIYFFGSDFEIHIKTITSAISPLLLIP
;
A
#
# COMPACT_ATOMS: atom_id res chain seq x y z
N MET A 1 12.80 4.43 19.36
CA MET A 1 11.40 4.69 19.00
C MET A 1 10.58 4.33 20.21
N ASP A 2 9.82 5.28 20.73
CA ASP A 2 8.93 5.11 21.88
C ASP A 2 7.75 4.18 21.51
N GLN A 3 7.07 3.67 22.54
CA GLN A 3 6.02 2.66 22.41
C GLN A 3 4.80 3.16 21.62
N GLU A 4 4.48 4.47 21.73
CA GLU A 4 3.36 5.08 20.99
C GLU A 4 3.69 5.17 19.50
N THR A 5 4.85 5.72 19.16
CA THR A 5 5.29 5.82 17.77
C THR A 5 5.42 4.43 17.12
N LEU A 6 5.91 3.43 17.86
CA LEU A 6 5.95 2.05 17.40
C LEU A 6 4.54 1.50 17.12
N GLY A 7 3.58 1.76 18.01
CA GLY A 7 2.18 1.40 17.84
C GLY A 7 1.59 1.93 16.54
N SER A 8 1.89 3.19 16.19
CA SER A 8 1.38 3.85 14.98
C SER A 8 1.95 3.29 13.65
N VAL A 9 3.04 2.51 13.69
CA VAL A 9 3.68 1.98 12.47
C VAL A 9 3.72 0.45 12.40
N VAL A 10 3.52 -0.25 13.51
CA VAL A 10 3.70 -1.72 13.60
C VAL A 10 2.89 -2.50 12.56
N LEU A 11 1.63 -2.14 12.28
CA LEU A 11 0.81 -2.82 11.29
C LEU A 11 1.36 -2.64 9.86
N LEU A 12 1.85 -1.44 9.53
CA LEU A 12 2.46 -1.16 8.22
C LEU A 12 3.78 -1.93 8.06
N ALA A 13 4.56 -2.03 9.13
CA ALA A 13 5.79 -2.81 9.17
C ALA A 13 5.50 -4.31 8.97
N ILE A 14 4.48 -4.86 9.65
CA ILE A 14 4.04 -6.25 9.47
C ILE A 14 3.67 -6.51 8.01
N VAL A 15 2.82 -5.66 7.41
CA VAL A 15 2.43 -5.79 6.00
C VAL A 15 3.64 -5.71 5.08
N THR A 16 4.57 -4.79 5.37
CA THR A 16 5.82 -4.64 4.61
C THR A 16 6.66 -5.91 4.69
N LEU A 17 6.85 -6.50 5.87
CA LEU A 17 7.61 -7.74 6.04
C LEU A 17 6.95 -8.94 5.34
N ILE A 18 5.62 -9.06 5.39
CA ILE A 18 4.89 -10.09 4.63
C ILE A 18 5.13 -9.90 3.12
N SER A 19 5.12 -8.65 2.65
CA SER A 19 5.39 -8.35 1.24
C SER A 19 6.81 -8.69 0.80
N VAL A 20 7.81 -8.56 1.69
CA VAL A 20 9.19 -8.99 1.45
C VAL A 20 9.24 -10.50 1.25
N ILE A 21 8.59 -11.26 2.12
CA ILE A 21 8.50 -12.73 2.00
C ILE A 21 7.83 -13.12 0.67
N GLN A 22 6.74 -12.43 0.30
CA GLN A 22 6.05 -12.68 -0.96
C GLN A 22 6.94 -12.38 -2.19
N ASN A 23 7.67 -11.27 -2.20
CA ASN A 23 8.57 -10.92 -3.29
C ASN A 23 9.75 -11.91 -3.40
N ALA A 24 10.30 -12.35 -2.26
CA ALA A 24 11.32 -13.38 -2.23
C ALA A 24 10.80 -14.71 -2.80
N PHE A 25 9.55 -15.08 -2.48
CA PHE A 25 8.90 -16.26 -3.06
C PHE A 25 8.76 -16.16 -4.59
N PHE A 26 8.35 -15.01 -5.12
CA PHE A 26 8.25 -14.79 -6.58
C PHE A 26 9.61 -14.89 -7.28
N ALA A 27 10.65 -14.30 -6.69
CA ALA A 27 12.01 -14.36 -7.21
C ALA A 27 12.57 -15.80 -7.20
N SER A 28 12.42 -16.53 -6.08
CA SER A 28 12.83 -17.92 -5.96
C SER A 28 12.11 -18.83 -6.96
N LYS A 29 10.81 -18.58 -7.20
CA LYS A 29 10.04 -19.33 -8.19
C LYS A 29 10.55 -19.05 -9.60
N LEU A 30 10.88 -17.81 -9.94
CA LEU A 30 11.49 -17.45 -11.21
C LEU A 30 12.85 -18.14 -11.42
N GLU A 31 13.70 -18.15 -10.41
CA GLU A 31 15.02 -18.78 -10.48
C GLU A 31 14.90 -20.30 -10.71
N HIS A 32 13.96 -20.95 -10.03
CA HIS A 32 13.68 -22.38 -10.23
C HIS A 32 13.27 -22.69 -11.69
N GLU A 33 12.34 -21.93 -12.25
CA GLU A 33 11.92 -22.09 -13.64
C GLU A 33 13.04 -21.75 -14.64
N SER A 34 13.89 -20.77 -14.32
CA SER A 34 15.07 -20.42 -15.13
C SER A 34 16.07 -21.58 -15.22
N LYS A 35 16.39 -22.22 -14.09
CA LYS A 35 17.27 -23.39 -14.04
C LYS A 35 16.71 -24.56 -14.84
N HIS A 36 15.39 -24.79 -14.76
CA HIS A 36 14.73 -25.85 -15.51
C HIS A 36 14.75 -25.60 -17.04
N CYS A 37 14.68 -24.33 -17.45
CA CYS A 37 14.76 -23.93 -18.86
C CYS A 37 16.20 -24.04 -19.41
N ASN A 38 17.20 -23.54 -18.67
CA ASN A 38 18.61 -23.60 -19.09
C ASN A 38 19.19 -25.01 -19.16
N GLY A 39 18.71 -25.95 -18.33
CA GLY A 39 19.16 -27.35 -18.35
C GLY A 39 18.66 -28.17 -19.55
N LYS A 40 17.67 -27.67 -20.31
CA LYS A 40 17.10 -28.32 -21.49
C LYS A 40 17.45 -27.50 -22.73
N GLY A 41 18.65 -27.73 -23.27
CA GLY A 41 19.17 -27.02 -24.44
C GLY A 41 18.18 -26.98 -25.61
N ILE A 42 18.06 -25.77 -26.18
CA ILE A 42 17.63 -25.42 -27.54
C ILE A 42 16.36 -26.14 -28.05
N GLN A 43 15.28 -25.35 -28.13
CA GLN A 43 14.01 -25.61 -28.83
C GLN A 43 13.08 -26.65 -28.19
N ARG A 44 12.22 -26.20 -27.27
CA ARG A 44 10.87 -26.75 -27.04
C ARG A 44 9.99 -25.71 -26.33
N PRO A 45 8.65 -25.82 -26.37
CA PRO A 45 7.67 -24.79 -25.96
C PRO A 45 7.62 -24.46 -24.44
N GLY A 46 8.76 -24.59 -23.74
CA GLY A 46 9.03 -24.08 -22.40
C GLY A 46 9.31 -22.58 -22.33
N SER A 47 9.47 -21.89 -23.48
CA SER A 47 9.44 -20.42 -23.59
C SER A 47 8.24 -19.83 -22.85
N SER A 48 7.06 -20.44 -23.03
CA SER A 48 5.80 -19.89 -22.54
C SER A 48 5.67 -19.87 -21.01
N ALA A 49 6.18 -20.87 -20.28
CA ALA A 49 6.03 -20.95 -18.83
C ALA A 49 7.03 -20.05 -18.10
N PHE A 50 8.30 -20.11 -18.50
CA PHE A 50 9.33 -19.21 -17.97
C PHE A 50 9.01 -17.75 -18.29
N GLU A 51 8.63 -17.41 -19.53
CA GLU A 51 8.22 -16.05 -19.90
C GLU A 51 7.01 -15.58 -19.10
N ARG A 52 6.05 -16.47 -18.81
CA ARG A 52 4.90 -16.14 -17.95
C ARG A 52 5.34 -15.80 -16.53
N VAL A 53 6.18 -16.62 -15.92
CA VAL A 53 6.71 -16.38 -14.57
C VAL A 53 7.54 -15.09 -14.53
N TYR A 54 8.41 -14.91 -15.53
CA TYR A 54 9.26 -13.73 -15.67
C TYR A 54 8.41 -12.46 -15.82
N THR A 55 7.42 -12.47 -16.70
CA THR A 55 6.51 -11.34 -16.91
C THR A 55 5.70 -11.03 -15.65
N ALA A 56 5.18 -12.05 -14.97
CA ALA A 56 4.45 -11.87 -13.72
C ALA A 56 5.35 -11.25 -12.63
N ASN A 57 6.58 -11.75 -12.48
CA ASN A 57 7.56 -11.23 -11.54
C ASN A 57 7.94 -9.77 -11.84
N GLN A 58 8.22 -9.44 -13.11
CA GLN A 58 8.51 -8.07 -13.54
C GLN A 58 7.33 -7.13 -13.27
N ASN A 59 6.10 -7.53 -13.61
CA ASN A 59 4.91 -6.71 -13.35
C ASN A 59 4.68 -6.45 -11.85
N CYS A 60 4.93 -7.46 -11.02
CA CYS A 60 4.91 -7.30 -9.56
C CYS A 60 6.02 -6.35 -9.10
N GLY A 61 7.24 -6.54 -9.59
CA GLY A 61 8.41 -5.71 -9.29
C GLY A 61 8.23 -4.24 -9.65
N HIS A 62 7.70 -3.93 -10.84
CA HIS A 62 7.43 -2.54 -11.27
C HIS A 62 6.36 -1.85 -10.43
N THR A 63 5.38 -2.59 -9.92
CA THR A 63 4.30 -1.97 -9.11
C THR A 63 4.65 -1.89 -7.63
N TYR A 64 5.60 -2.68 -7.15
CA TYR A 64 5.92 -2.79 -5.73
C TYR A 64 6.38 -1.47 -5.08
N PRO A 65 7.27 -0.66 -5.69
CA PRO A 65 7.65 0.64 -5.15
C PRO A 65 6.46 1.58 -4.99
N THR A 66 5.58 1.62 -5.98
CA THR A 66 4.36 2.44 -5.94
C THR A 66 3.43 2.01 -4.81
N PHE A 67 3.23 0.70 -4.64
CA PHE A 67 2.45 0.15 -3.54
C PHE A 67 3.04 0.54 -2.18
N LEU A 68 4.35 0.37 -2.00
CA LEU A 68 5.01 0.66 -0.73
C LEU A 68 4.90 2.15 -0.39
N ALA A 69 5.10 3.03 -1.37
CA ALA A 69 4.93 4.47 -1.19
C ALA A 69 3.52 4.83 -0.71
N VAL A 70 2.48 4.36 -1.39
CA VAL A 70 1.10 4.71 -1.01
C VAL A 70 0.62 4.02 0.28
N LEU A 71 1.15 2.83 0.61
CA LEU A 71 0.87 2.16 1.88
C LEU A 71 1.34 3.00 3.07
N TRP A 72 2.60 3.45 3.02
CA TRP A 72 3.19 4.24 4.09
C TRP A 72 2.58 5.64 4.16
N CYS A 73 2.39 6.31 3.02
CA CYS A 73 1.70 7.60 2.99
C CYS A 73 0.28 7.51 3.58
N ALA A 74 -0.53 6.54 3.16
CA ALA A 74 -1.90 6.37 3.66
C ALA A 74 -1.92 6.05 5.16
N GLY A 75 -1.01 5.18 5.61
CA GLY A 75 -0.95 4.76 6.99
C GLY A 75 -0.50 5.85 7.96
N LEU A 76 0.47 6.68 7.54
CA LEU A 76 0.99 7.78 8.35
C LEU A 76 0.11 9.02 8.30
N LEU A 77 -0.44 9.38 7.13
CA LEU A 77 -1.14 10.65 6.93
C LEU A 77 -2.64 10.57 7.23
N CYS A 78 -3.24 9.38 7.16
CA CYS A 78 -4.69 9.22 7.34
C CYS A 78 -5.02 8.24 8.46
N SER A 79 -4.73 6.94 8.28
CA SER A 79 -5.01 5.95 9.32
C SER A 79 -4.30 4.63 9.05
N GLN A 80 -3.60 4.13 10.06
CA GLN A 80 -2.79 2.91 10.01
C GLN A 80 -3.62 1.64 9.75
N ALA A 81 -4.74 1.45 10.46
CA ALA A 81 -5.53 0.22 10.39
C ALA A 81 -6.15 -0.06 9.00
N PRO A 82 -6.89 0.87 8.37
CA PRO A 82 -7.44 0.66 7.02
C PRO A 82 -6.33 0.58 5.95
N ALA A 83 -5.22 1.31 6.11
CA ALA A 83 -4.08 1.21 5.20
C ALA A 83 -3.43 -0.19 5.27
N ALA A 84 -3.21 -0.72 6.47
CA ALA A 84 -2.68 -2.06 6.66
C ALA A 84 -3.62 -3.16 6.13
N PHE A 85 -4.93 -3.04 6.38
CA PHE A 85 -5.92 -3.98 5.84
C PHE A 85 -5.94 -3.97 4.30
N ALA A 86 -5.98 -2.79 3.68
CA ALA A 86 -5.86 -2.65 2.24
C ALA A 86 -4.52 -3.22 1.72
N GLY A 87 -3.43 -3.01 2.46
CA GLY A 87 -2.13 -3.61 2.17
C GLY A 87 -2.15 -5.14 2.16
N LEU A 88 -2.76 -5.79 3.16
CA LEU A 88 -2.94 -7.25 3.16
C LEU A 88 -3.78 -7.74 1.99
N MET A 89 -4.87 -7.04 1.68
CA MET A 89 -5.69 -7.36 0.50
C MET A 89 -4.90 -7.24 -0.80
N TYR A 90 -4.02 -6.23 -0.90
CA TYR A 90 -3.14 -6.08 -2.06
C TYR A 90 -2.21 -7.29 -2.22
N LEU A 91 -1.56 -7.74 -1.14
CA LEU A 91 -0.68 -8.91 -1.17
C LEU A 91 -1.43 -10.19 -1.54
N PHE A 92 -2.63 -10.39 -0.98
CA PHE A 92 -3.47 -11.54 -1.34
C PHE A 92 -3.79 -11.57 -2.84
N VAL A 93 -4.19 -10.43 -3.37
CA VAL A 93 -4.56 -10.27 -4.78
C VAL A 93 -3.35 -10.41 -5.69
N ARG A 94 -2.17 -9.96 -5.25
CA ARG A 94 -0.90 -10.19 -5.93
C ARG A 94 -0.51 -11.65 -5.96
N GLN A 95 -0.77 -12.41 -4.89
CA GLN A 95 -0.56 -13.85 -4.89
C GLN A 95 -1.46 -14.53 -5.93
N LYS A 96 -2.76 -14.18 -5.95
CA LYS A 96 -3.73 -14.70 -6.93
C LYS A 96 -3.36 -14.32 -8.36
N TYR A 97 -2.90 -13.08 -8.58
CA TYR A 97 -2.41 -12.62 -9.88
C TYR A 97 -1.23 -13.47 -10.36
N PHE A 98 -0.21 -13.66 -9.51
CA PHE A 98 0.98 -14.43 -9.85
C PHE A 98 0.65 -15.88 -10.15
N VAL A 99 -0.12 -16.54 -9.27
CA VAL A 99 -0.56 -17.94 -9.45
C VAL A 99 -1.44 -18.09 -10.68
N GLY A 100 -2.36 -17.15 -10.93
CA GLY A 100 -3.18 -17.13 -12.13
C GLY A 100 -2.33 -17.05 -13.40
N TYR A 101 -1.29 -16.21 -13.39
CA TYR A 101 -0.34 -16.08 -14.51
C TYR A 101 0.45 -17.37 -14.80
N LEU A 102 0.68 -18.22 -13.79
CA LEU A 102 1.34 -19.52 -13.96
C LEU A 102 0.44 -20.54 -14.68
N GLY A 103 -0.86 -20.53 -14.42
CA GLY A 103 -1.83 -21.41 -15.06
C GLY A 103 -2.21 -20.91 -16.47
N GLU A 104 -3.03 -19.87 -16.53
CA GLU A 104 -3.60 -19.28 -17.75
C GLU A 104 -3.62 -17.76 -17.66
N ARG A 105 -3.17 -17.05 -18.71
CA ARG A 105 -3.08 -15.57 -18.68
C ARG A 105 -4.42 -14.89 -18.39
N THR A 106 -5.53 -15.46 -18.85
CA THR A 106 -6.90 -14.96 -18.64
C THR A 106 -7.31 -14.93 -17.16
N GLN A 107 -6.82 -15.86 -16.34
CA GLN A 107 -7.12 -15.96 -14.91
C GLN A 107 -6.43 -14.87 -14.06
N SER A 108 -5.44 -14.17 -14.63
CA SER A 108 -4.71 -13.10 -13.95
C SER A 108 -5.40 -11.73 -14.00
N THR A 109 -6.28 -11.51 -14.98
CA THR A 109 -6.95 -10.22 -15.21
C THR A 109 -7.76 -9.71 -14.01
N PRO A 110 -8.57 -10.54 -13.32
CA PRO A 110 -9.34 -10.08 -12.17
C PRO A 110 -8.44 -9.59 -11.02
N GLY A 111 -7.34 -10.32 -10.76
CA GLY A 111 -6.37 -9.94 -9.74
C GLY A 111 -5.64 -8.63 -10.07
N TYR A 112 -5.26 -8.44 -11.33
CA TYR A 112 -4.61 -7.20 -11.77
C TYR A 112 -5.51 -5.97 -11.58
N LEU A 113 -6.76 -6.04 -12.02
CA LEU A 113 -7.71 -4.93 -11.91
C LEU A 113 -8.03 -4.59 -10.44
N PHE A 114 -8.22 -5.61 -9.61
CA PHE A 114 -8.50 -5.39 -8.20
C PHE A 114 -7.29 -4.81 -7.46
N GLY A 115 -6.07 -5.26 -7.78
CA GLY A 115 -4.84 -4.68 -7.25
C GLY A 115 -4.70 -3.19 -7.57
N LYS A 116 -5.07 -2.76 -8.79
CA LYS A 116 -5.08 -1.33 -9.17
C LYS A 116 -6.08 -0.52 -8.35
N ARG A 117 -7.26 -1.07 -8.05
CA ARG A 117 -8.27 -0.40 -7.21
C ARG A 117 -7.77 -0.19 -5.79
N ILE A 118 -7.03 -1.15 -5.23
CA ILE A 118 -6.45 -1.00 -3.89
C ILE A 118 -5.37 0.09 -3.86
N ILE A 119 -4.48 0.13 -4.87
CA ILE A 119 -3.47 1.20 -4.97
C ILE A 119 -4.15 2.56 -5.08
N LEU A 120 -5.21 2.67 -5.90
CA LEU A 120 -5.98 3.90 -6.02
C LEU A 120 -6.61 4.31 -4.68
N PHE A 121 -7.18 3.36 -3.94
CA PHE A 121 -7.73 3.61 -2.61
C PHE A 121 -6.68 4.16 -1.63
N LEU A 122 -5.50 3.53 -1.56
CA LEU A 122 -4.38 4.00 -0.72
C LEU A 122 -3.88 5.38 -1.15
N PHE A 123 -3.83 5.65 -2.46
CA PHE A 123 -3.51 6.97 -2.98
C PHE A 123 -4.52 8.03 -2.52
N LEU A 124 -5.82 7.76 -2.65
CA LEU A 124 -6.87 8.67 -2.19
C LEU A 124 -6.80 8.94 -0.68
N MET A 125 -6.52 7.90 0.12
CA MET A 125 -6.28 8.07 1.56
C MET A 125 -5.08 8.98 1.84
N SER A 126 -3.99 8.83 1.09
CA SER A 126 -2.80 9.66 1.24
C SER A 126 -3.13 11.13 0.94
N VAL A 127 -3.83 11.39 -0.17
CA VAL A 127 -4.27 12.74 -0.55
C VAL A 127 -5.22 13.33 0.51
N ALA A 128 -6.19 12.55 0.99
CA ALA A 128 -7.11 12.98 2.03
C ALA A 128 -6.39 13.37 3.32
N GLY A 129 -5.36 12.62 3.73
CA GLY A 129 -4.53 12.96 4.88
C GLY A 129 -3.79 14.29 4.71
N ILE A 130 -3.18 14.52 3.54
CA ILE A 130 -2.49 15.80 3.22
C ILE A 130 -3.48 16.97 3.24
N LEU A 131 -4.63 16.81 2.60
CA LEU A 131 -5.67 17.83 2.58
C LEU A 131 -6.17 18.14 4.00
N ASN A 132 -6.41 17.12 4.81
CA ASN A 132 -6.83 17.30 6.19
C ASN A 132 -5.80 18.09 7.02
N TYR A 133 -4.51 17.76 6.88
CA TYR A 133 -3.42 18.50 7.53
C TYR A 133 -3.43 19.99 7.15
N TYR A 134 -3.49 20.31 5.86
CA TYR A 134 -3.52 21.71 5.42
C TYR A 134 -4.80 22.43 5.84
N LEU A 135 -5.96 21.76 5.81
CA LEU A 135 -7.22 22.35 6.27
C LEU A 135 -7.15 22.73 7.76
N ILE A 136 -6.61 21.85 8.61
CA ILE A 136 -6.42 22.13 10.03
C ILE A 136 -5.40 23.26 10.22
N TYR A 137 -4.30 23.25 9.48
CA TYR A 137 -3.26 24.27 9.58
C TYR A 137 -3.79 25.67 9.23
N PHE A 138 -4.47 25.81 8.10
CA PHE A 138 -4.98 27.09 7.63
C PHE A 138 -6.24 27.54 8.35
N PHE A 139 -7.25 26.68 8.49
CA PHE A 139 -8.56 27.08 9.05
C PHE A 139 -8.69 26.81 10.54
N GLY A 140 -7.98 25.81 11.08
CA GLY A 140 -8.04 25.48 12.50
C GLY A 140 -7.43 26.57 13.38
N SER A 141 -6.33 27.19 12.93
CA SER A 141 -5.68 28.29 13.63
C SER A 141 -6.58 29.53 13.72
N ASP A 142 -7.22 29.90 12.61
CA ASP A 142 -8.18 31.01 12.56
C ASP A 142 -9.39 30.76 13.48
N PHE A 143 -9.92 29.53 13.49
CA PHE A 143 -11.05 29.17 14.34
C PHE A 143 -10.69 29.20 15.83
N GLU A 144 -9.50 28.71 16.20
CA GLU A 144 -9.01 28.75 17.58
C GLU A 144 -8.82 30.19 18.08
N ILE A 145 -8.28 31.08 17.23
CA ILE A 145 -8.14 32.51 17.53
C ILE A 145 -9.52 33.15 17.72
N HIS A 146 -10.48 32.83 16.85
CA HIS A 146 -11.83 33.38 16.95
C HIS A 146 -12.54 32.94 18.24
N ILE A 147 -12.47 31.64 18.57
CA ILE A 147 -13.00 31.09 19.83
C ILE A 147 -12.34 31.75 21.04
N LYS A 148 -11.00 31.85 21.08
CA LYS A 148 -10.29 32.51 22.18
C LYS A 148 -10.69 33.97 22.35
N THR A 149 -10.88 34.69 21.25
CA THR A 149 -11.32 36.09 21.26
C THR A 149 -12.74 36.22 21.82
N ILE A 150 -13.68 35.38 21.36
CA ILE A 150 -15.06 35.37 21.84
C ILE A 150 -15.10 34.99 23.33
N THR A 151 -14.42 33.91 23.73
CA THR A 151 -14.37 33.48 25.14
C THR A 151 -13.78 34.58 26.02
N SER A 152 -12.67 35.19 25.62
CA SER A 152 -12.06 36.29 26.38
C SER A 152 -12.94 37.54 26.45
N ALA A 153 -13.76 37.81 25.44
CA ALA A 153 -14.70 38.93 25.45
C ALA A 153 -15.94 38.66 26.32
N ILE A 154 -16.38 37.41 26.41
CA ILE A 154 -17.55 36.99 27.19
C ILE A 154 -17.19 36.74 28.67
N SER A 155 -15.97 36.30 28.98
CA SER A 155 -15.52 36.03 30.36
C SER A 155 -15.75 37.20 31.34
N PRO A 156 -15.46 38.47 31.00
CA PRO A 156 -15.77 39.61 31.86
C PRO A 156 -17.26 39.85 32.04
N LEU A 157 -18.07 39.56 31.01
CA LEU A 157 -19.53 39.75 31.01
C LEU A 157 -20.25 38.74 31.91
N LEU A 158 -19.74 37.51 31.98
CA LEU A 158 -20.24 36.44 32.88
C LEU A 158 -19.89 36.65 34.36
N LEU A 159 -18.95 37.56 34.66
CA LEU A 159 -18.50 37.89 36.02
C LEU A 159 -19.25 39.09 36.62
N ILE A 160 -20.19 39.68 35.89
CA ILE A 160 -21.06 40.76 36.39
C ILE A 160 -22.19 40.11 37.20
N PRO A 161 -22.37 40.45 38.49
CA PRO A 161 -23.30 39.80 39.41
C PRO A 161 -24.78 40.09 39.12
#